data_AF-A0A1Y3EQ12-F1
#
_entry.id   AF-A0A1Y3EQ12-F1
#
_cell.length_a   1.000
_cell.length_b   1.000
_cell.length_c   1.000
_cell.angle_alpha   90.00
_cell.angle_beta   90.00
_cell.angle_gamma   90.00
#
_symmetry.space_group_name_H-M   'P 1'
#
loop_
_entity.id
_entity.type
_entity.pdbx_description
1 polymer ?
#
loop_
_entity_poly.entity_id
_entity_poly.type
_entity_poly.pdbx_seq_one_letter_code
_entity_poly.pdbx_strand_id
1 'polypeptide(L)' 'LEIFVLNLRVSPPGGDFSDPVTSATLGIVQVFWGLDKKLAQRKHFPSVNWLISYSKYTRALDEYYEKAFPDFVPLRTK' A
#
# COMPACT_ATOMS: atom_id res chain seq x y z
N LEU A 1 -11.44 -1.76 19.49
CA LEU A 1 -11.46 -1.90 18.01
C LEU A 1 -10.16 -2.59 17.62
N GLU A 2 -10.18 -3.91 17.48
CA GLU A 2 -8.98 -4.65 17.07
C GLU A 2 -8.72 -4.40 15.59
N ILE A 3 -7.59 -3.76 15.26
CA ILE A 3 -7.10 -3.68 13.90
C ILE A 3 -6.47 -5.05 13.59
N PHE A 4 -7.20 -5.92 12.89
CA PHE A 4 -6.64 -7.17 12.39
C PHE A 4 -5.65 -6.88 11.25
N VAL A 5 -4.36 -7.02 11.52
CA VAL A 5 -3.30 -6.86 10.52
C VAL A 5 -3.03 -8.20 9.85
N LEU A 6 -3.63 -8.42 8.67
CA LEU A 6 -3.33 -9.57 7.82
C LEU A 6 -2.34 -9.12 6.74
N ASN A 7 -1.12 -9.66 6.77
CA ASN A 7 -0.12 -9.44 5.73
C ASN A 7 -0.14 -10.62 4.75
N LEU A 8 -0.61 -10.37 3.53
CA LEU A 8 -0.73 -11.37 2.48
C LEU A 8 0.08 -10.93 1.27
N ARG A 9 0.81 -11.88 0.67
CA ARG A 9 1.55 -11.67 -0.58
C ARG A 9 0.85 -12.41 -1.71
N VAL A 10 0.45 -11.68 -2.75
CA VAL A 10 -0.13 -12.24 -3.97
C VAL A 10 0.87 -12.07 -5.11
N SER A 11 1.05 -13.11 -5.92
CA SER A 11 1.98 -13.12 -7.06
C SER A 11 1.22 -13.52 -8.33
N PRO A 12 0.61 -12.55 -9.06
CA PRO A 12 -0.12 -12.85 -10.28
C PRO A 12 0.82 -13.36 -11.39
N PRO A 13 0.39 -14.32 -12.21
CA PRO A 13 1.14 -14.74 -13.39
C PRO A 13 1.32 -13.53 -14.33
N GLY A 14 2.55 -13.26 -14.76
CA GLY A 14 2.85 -12.11 -15.62
C GLY A 14 2.83 -10.73 -14.94
N GLY A 15 2.29 -10.60 -13.74
CA GLY A 15 2.07 -9.31 -13.07
C GLY A 15 0.78 -8.62 -13.51
N ASP A 16 -0.20 -9.39 -13.98
CA ASP A 16 -1.52 -8.89 -14.35
C ASP A 16 -2.43 -8.79 -13.12
N PHE A 17 -2.93 -7.58 -12.84
CA PHE A 17 -3.84 -7.33 -11.72
C PHE A 17 -5.29 -7.75 -12.00
N SER A 18 -5.61 -8.14 -13.24
CA SER A 18 -6.94 -8.60 -13.63
C SER A 18 -7.24 -10.06 -13.25
N ASP A 19 -6.24 -10.81 -12.75
CA ASP A 19 -6.44 -12.16 -12.23
C ASP A 19 -7.52 -12.16 -11.13
N PRO A 20 -8.53 -13.06 -11.17
CA PRO A 20 -9.56 -13.17 -10.15
C PRO A 20 -9.03 -13.23 -8.71
N VAL A 21 -7.88 -13.88 -8.48
CA VAL A 21 -7.28 -13.96 -7.13
C VAL A 21 -6.79 -12.60 -6.65
N THR A 22 -6.16 -11.85 -7.55
CA THR A 22 -5.63 -10.50 -7.25
C THR A 22 -6.78 -9.51 -7.04
N SER A 23 -7.79 -9.55 -7.90
CA SER A 23 -8.97 -8.69 -7.79
C SER A 23 -9.77 -8.95 -6.51
N ALA A 24 -9.99 -10.22 -6.14
CA ALA A 24 -10.66 -10.58 -4.89
C ALA A 24 -9.88 -10.09 -3.65
N THR A 25 -8.55 -10.24 -3.67
CA THR A 25 -7.69 -9.78 -2.57
C THR A 25 -7.76 -8.25 -2.44
N LEU A 26 -7.65 -7.52 -3.56
CA LEU A 26 -7.73 -6.05 -3.59
C LEU A 26 -9.08 -5.51 -3.07
N GLY A 27 -10.16 -6.26 -3.24
CA GLY A 27 -11.48 -5.87 -2.72
C GLY A 27 -11.57 -5.91 -1.18
N ILE A 28 -10.82 -6.81 -0.55
CA ILE A 28 -10.87 -7.04 0.91
C ILE A 28 -9.85 -6.15 1.63
N VAL A 29 -8.63 -6.05 1.10
CA VAL A 29 -7.54 -5.35 1.78
C VAL A 29 -7.79 -3.85 1.87
N GLN A 30 -7.38 -3.29 3.01
CA GLN A 30 -7.43 -1.84 3.24
C GLN A 30 -6.11 -1.14 2.89
N VAL A 31 -5.02 -1.90 2.77
CA VAL A 31 -3.69 -1.41 2.39
C VAL A 31 -3.17 -2.31 1.29
N PHE A 32 -2.67 -1.70 0.21
CA PHE A 32 -2.08 -2.40 -0.90
C PHE A 32 -0.76 -1.74 -1.30
N TRP A 33 0.30 -2.54 -1.34
CA TRP A 33 1.62 -2.13 -1.82
C TRP A 33 1.94 -2.87 -3.12
N GLY A 34 1.82 -2.16 -4.24
CA GLY A 34 2.10 -2.71 -5.55
C GLY A 34 3.60 -2.65 -5.87
N LEU A 35 4.23 -3.80 -6.06
CA LEU A 35 5.62 -3.89 -6.49
C LEU A 35 5.71 -3.83 -8.02
N ASP A 36 6.56 -2.96 -8.55
CA ASP A 36 6.76 -2.81 -10.00
C ASP A 36 8.09 -3.43 -10.45
N LYS A 37 7.99 -4.29 -11.47
CA LYS A 37 9.14 -4.94 -12.13
C LYS A 37 10.08 -3.91 -12.76
N LYS A 38 9.58 -2.79 -13.29
CA LYS A 38 10.43 -1.74 -13.91
C LYS A 38 11.34 -1.07 -12.88
N LEU A 39 10.83 -0.82 -11.67
CA LEU A 39 11.63 -0.28 -10.56
C LEU A 39 12.69 -1.29 -10.09
N ALA A 40 12.30 -2.57 -9.98
CA ALA A 40 13.22 -3.65 -9.60
C ALA A 40 14.35 -3.84 -10.63
N GLN A 41 14.04 -3.81 -11.94
CA GLN A 41 15.02 -3.92 -13.01
C GLN A 41 16.02 -2.75 -13.03
N ARG A 42 15.57 -1.55 -12.63
CA ARG A 42 16.44 -0.36 -12.46
C ARG A 42 17.25 -0.38 -11.17
N LYS A 43 17.20 -1.47 -10.38
CA LYS A 43 17.82 -1.58 -9.03
C LYS A 43 17.35 -0.48 -8.06
N HIS A 44 16.15 0.06 -8.27
CA HIS A 44 15.55 1.02 -7.36
C HIS A 44 14.84 0.26 -6.23
N PHE A 45 15.38 0.39 -5.02
CA PHE A 45 14.85 -0.24 -3.82
C PHE A 45 14.40 0.81 -2.80
N PRO A 46 13.21 0.67 -2.20
CA PRO A 46 12.21 -0.38 -2.45
C PRO A 46 11.50 -0.22 -3.81
N SER A 47 11.15 -1.33 -4.47
CA SER A 47 10.51 -1.32 -5.79
C SER A 47 8.98 -1.14 -5.72
N VAL A 48 8.52 -0.35 -4.74
CA VAL A 48 7.10 -0.05 -4.52
C VAL A 48 6.69 1.07 -5.46
N ASN A 49 5.58 0.86 -6.16
CA ASN A 49 5.00 1.85 -7.06
C ASN A 49 3.97 2.70 -6.31
N TRP A 50 4.29 3.98 -6.15
CA TRP A 50 3.48 4.98 -5.44
C TRP A 50 2.17 5.34 -6.15
N LEU A 51 2.04 5.09 -7.46
CA LEU A 51 0.82 5.42 -8.21
C LEU A 51 -0.29 4.37 -8.02
N ILE A 52 0.09 3.11 -7.78
CA ILE A 52 -0.86 2.01 -7.62
C ILE A 52 -1.06 1.61 -6.16
N SER A 53 -0.09 1.94 -5.29
CA SER A 53 -0.15 1.61 -3.87
C SER A 53 -1.06 2.59 -3.14
N TYR A 54 -1.88 2.08 -2.22
CA TYR A 54 -2.79 2.91 -1.43
C TYR A 54 -2.97 2.36 -0.03
N SER A 55 -3.43 3.22 0.88
CA SER A 55 -3.82 2.86 2.25
C SER A 55 -5.10 3.60 2.60
N LYS A 56 -6.10 2.87 3.08
CA LYS A 56 -7.38 3.42 3.57
C LYS A 56 -7.33 3.80 5.06
N TYR A 57 -6.28 3.40 5.77
CA TYR A 57 -6.10 3.70 7.20
C TYR A 57 -5.49 5.07 7.48
N THR A 58 -5.22 5.89 6.46
CA THR A 58 -4.65 7.23 6.62
C THR A 58 -5.46 8.05 7.63
N ARG A 59 -6.79 8.13 7.46
CA ARG A 59 -7.67 8.88 8.37
C ARG A 59 -7.65 8.37 9.80
N ALA A 60 -7.59 7.05 10.00
CA ALA A 60 -7.54 6.46 11.34
C ALA A 60 -6.18 6.69 12.02
N LEU A 61 -5.11 6.86 11.24
CA LEU A 61 -3.77 7.12 11.74
C LEU A 61 -3.47 8.61 11.88
N ASP A 62 -4.20 9.49 11.20
CA ASP A 62 -3.97 10.93 11.25
C ASP A 62 -4.08 11.46 12.70
N GLU A 63 -5.04 11.01 13.51
CA GLU A 63 -5.14 11.40 14.95
C GLU A 63 -3.89 11.03 15.77
N TYR A 64 -3.30 9.86 15.49
CA TYR A 64 -2.08 9.41 16.15
C TYR A 64 -0.87 10.25 15.69
N TYR A 65 -0.76 10.48 14.38
CA TYR A 65 0.33 11.26 13.82
C TYR A 65 0.25 12.74 14.21
N GLU A 66 -0.93 13.34 14.32
CA GLU A 66 -1.07 14.71 14.81
C GLU A 66 -0.57 14.86 16.25
N LYS A 67 -0.83 13.86 17.10
CA LYS A 67 -0.39 13.87 18.50
C LYS A 67 1.12 13.62 18.66
N ALA A 68 1.69 12.71 17.87
CA ALA A 68 3.09 12.30 18.01
C ALA A 68 4.06 13.07 17.10
N PHE A 69 3.61 13.45 15.91
CA PHE A 69 4.41 14.03 14.82
C PHE A 69 3.58 15.02 13.97
N PRO A 70 3.27 16.21 14.50
CA PRO A 70 2.35 17.17 13.88
C PRO A 70 2.74 17.62 12.46
N ASP A 71 4.03 17.62 12.12
CA ASP A 71 4.51 18.00 10.79
C ASP A 71 4.30 16.92 9.70
N PHE A 72 3.98 15.68 10.08
CA PHE A 72 3.95 14.56 9.14
C PHE A 72 2.75 14.60 8.17
N VAL A 73 1.57 14.95 8.66
CA VAL A 73 0.32 15.03 7.87
C VAL A 73 0.43 16.03 6.70
N PRO A 74 0.92 17.29 6.91
CA PRO A 74 1.09 18.23 5.81
C PRO A 74 2.22 17.83 4.85
N LEU A 75 3.30 17.18 5.34
CA LEU A 75 4.40 16.72 4.48
C LEU A 75 3.99 15.59 3.53
N ARG A 76 3.08 14.71 3.95
CA ARG A 76 2.56 13.61 3.11
C ARG A 76 1.73 14.09 1.92
N THR A 77 1.07 15.24 2.06
CA THR A 77 0.07 15.74 1.10
C THR A 77 0.67 16.67 0.04
N LYS A 78 1.92 17.10 0.23
CA LYS A 78 2.69 17.87 -0.76
C LYS A 78 3.21 16.99 -1.89
#